data_AF-A0A965S1L0-F1
#
_entry.id   AF-A0A965S1L0-F1
#
_cell.length_a   1.000
_cell.length_b   1.000
_cell.length_c   1.000
_cell.angle_alpha   90.00
_cell.angle_beta   90.00
_cell.angle_gamma   90.00
#
_symmetry.space_group_name_H-M   'P 1'
#
loop_
_entity.id
_entity.type
_entity.pdbx_description
1 polymer ?
#
loop_
_entity_poly.entity_id
_entity_poly.type
_entity_poly.pdbx_seq_one_letter_code
_entity_poly.pdbx_strand_id
1 'polypeptide(L)'
;MRTAVSLFAGVGGFDLALERAGVKVVASVEWDKNAQKVLQRRFPNSTIFGDIQGVSGEQLRAAGFNPTGGIITGGFPCQDLSVAGKRAGLAGSRSGLFWEICRLLDETRTENFILENVPGLLSSNNGRDMACVVEALVERGYRIAWRVLDAQYFGVPQRRRRVFIVGCLGNSG
;
A
#
# COMPACT_ATOMS: atom_id res chain seq x y z
N MET A 1 5.72 19.69 -5.71
CA MET A 1 6.46 18.39 -5.69
C MET A 1 5.54 17.35 -5.09
N ARG A 2 5.45 16.14 -5.67
CA ARG A 2 4.62 15.06 -5.10
C ARG A 2 5.29 14.44 -3.89
N THR A 3 4.49 14.03 -2.91
CA THR A 3 4.95 13.33 -1.71
C THR A 3 4.38 11.92 -1.65
N ALA A 4 5.12 10.99 -1.04
CA ALA A 4 4.68 9.62 -0.89
C ALA A 4 4.92 9.04 0.50
N VAL A 5 4.08 8.06 0.86
CA VAL A 5 4.24 7.20 2.03
C VAL A 5 4.40 5.76 1.57
N SER A 6 5.43 5.07 2.06
CA SER A 6 5.72 3.67 1.76
C SER A 6 5.27 2.79 2.93
N LEU A 7 4.16 2.08 2.78
CA LEU A 7 3.64 1.12 3.76
C LEU A 7 4.29 -0.25 3.54
N PHE A 8 4.54 -0.99 4.63
CA PHE A 8 5.23 -2.29 4.58
C PHE A 8 6.55 -2.17 3.80
N ALA A 9 7.32 -1.12 4.13
CA ALA A 9 8.42 -0.65 3.29
C ALA A 9 9.53 -1.69 3.11
N GLY A 10 9.67 -2.62 4.06
CA GLY A 10 10.78 -3.56 4.12
C GLY A 10 12.10 -2.78 4.05
N VAL A 11 12.96 -3.17 3.11
CA VAL A 11 14.25 -2.50 2.89
C VAL A 11 14.17 -1.25 1.97
N GLY A 12 12.96 -0.80 1.61
CA GLY A 12 12.72 0.44 0.87
C GLY A 12 12.68 0.29 -0.66
N GLY A 13 12.06 -0.78 -1.16
CA GLY A 13 11.93 -1.02 -2.60
C GLY A 13 11.08 0.03 -3.30
N PHE A 14 9.90 0.36 -2.74
CA PHE A 14 9.06 1.44 -3.23
C PHE A 14 9.71 2.81 -3.03
N ASP A 15 10.38 3.00 -1.90
CA ASP A 15 11.05 4.24 -1.55
C ASP A 15 12.08 4.61 -2.62
N LEU A 16 12.96 3.67 -2.98
CA LEU A 16 13.95 3.84 -4.05
C LEU A 16 13.31 4.11 -5.42
N ALA A 17 12.21 3.41 -5.74
CA ALA A 17 11.53 3.58 -7.02
C ALA A 17 10.89 4.98 -7.15
N LEU A 18 10.27 5.46 -6.07
CA LEU A 18 9.62 6.76 -6.01
C LEU A 18 10.62 7.92 -6.06
N GLU A 19 11.73 7.82 -5.31
CA GLU A 19 12.79 8.83 -5.37
C GLU A 19 13.40 8.94 -6.77
N ARG A 20 13.65 7.80 -7.44
CA ARG A 20 14.12 7.76 -8.83
C ARG A 20 13.13 8.37 -9.82
N ALA A 21 11.83 8.35 -9.50
CA ALA A 21 10.78 8.99 -10.26
C ALA A 21 10.55 10.48 -9.88
N GLY A 22 11.37 11.05 -8.99
CA GLY A 22 11.27 12.44 -8.55
C GLY A 22 10.15 12.70 -7.53
N VAL A 23 9.65 11.65 -6.87
CA VAL A 23 8.64 11.76 -5.79
C VAL A 23 9.36 11.74 -4.43
N LYS A 24 9.05 12.70 -3.56
CA LYS A 24 9.65 12.77 -2.23
C LYS A 24 8.95 11.78 -1.30
N VAL A 25 9.66 10.75 -0.85
CA VAL A 25 9.16 9.85 0.20
C VAL A 25 9.32 10.55 1.55
N VAL A 26 8.21 10.85 2.20
CA VAL A 26 8.19 11.62 3.46
C VAL A 26 8.03 10.73 4.69
N ALA A 27 7.47 9.54 4.50
CA ALA A 27 7.37 8.55 5.55
C ALA A 27 7.44 7.12 5.01
N SER A 28 7.99 6.23 5.82
CA SER A 28 8.04 4.78 5.59
C SER A 28 7.50 4.07 6.84
N VAL A 29 6.59 3.12 6.67
CA VAL A 29 5.96 2.36 7.76
C VAL A 29 6.47 0.92 7.70
N GLU A 30 7.24 0.51 8.70
CA GLU A 30 7.90 -0.78 8.75
C GLU A 30 8.11 -1.23 10.20
N TRP A 31 7.58 -2.39 10.58
CA TRP A 31 7.67 -2.90 11.95
C TRP A 31 8.97 -3.62 12.27
N ASP A 32 9.66 -4.21 11.27
CA ASP A 32 10.90 -4.95 11.49
C ASP A 32 12.07 -4.01 11.75
N LYS A 33 12.70 -4.17 12.91
CA LYS A 33 13.80 -3.30 13.36
C LYS A 33 15.04 -3.40 12.47
N ASN A 34 15.27 -4.50 11.76
CA ASN A 34 16.43 -4.63 10.89
C ASN A 34 16.19 -3.93 9.55
N ALA A 35 14.99 -4.05 9.00
CA ALA A 35 14.54 -3.29 7.84
C ALA A 35 14.57 -1.77 8.14
N GLN A 36 14.09 -1.34 9.31
CA GLN A 36 14.21 0.05 9.75
C GLN A 36 15.65 0.58 9.75
N LYS A 37 16.65 -0.22 10.20
CA LYS A 37 18.06 0.20 10.14
C LYS A 37 18.53 0.46 8.71
N VAL A 38 18.08 -0.35 7.74
CA VAL A 38 18.38 -0.13 6.32
C VAL A 38 17.71 1.15 5.83
N LEU A 39 16.44 1.35 6.16
CA LEU A 39 15.68 2.55 5.79
C LEU A 39 16.33 3.82 6.37
N GLN A 40 16.69 3.84 7.65
CA GLN A 40 17.35 4.99 8.30
C GLN A 40 18.66 5.36 7.60
N ARG A 41 19.43 4.35 7.17
CA ARG A 41 20.71 4.58 6.49
C ARG A 41 20.52 5.07 5.05
N ARG A 42 19.49 4.59 4.34
CA ARG A 42 19.28 4.85 2.91
C ARG A 42 18.41 6.08 2.64
N PHE A 43 17.43 6.33 3.49
CA PHE A 43 16.42 7.36 3.37
C PHE A 43 16.37 8.20 4.67
N PRO A 44 17.48 8.85 5.08
CA PRO A 44 17.59 9.52 6.38
C PRO A 44 16.62 10.70 6.56
N ASN A 45 16.03 11.19 5.47
CA ASN A 45 15.07 12.30 5.48
C ASN A 45 13.60 11.85 5.56
N SER A 46 13.34 10.54 5.52
CA SER A 46 11.99 9.96 5.66
C SER A 46 11.71 9.68 7.14
N THR A 47 10.52 10.05 7.62
CA THR A 47 10.06 9.64 8.95
C THR A 47 9.77 8.14 8.94
N ILE A 48 10.37 7.38 9.87
CA ILE A 48 10.14 5.94 9.94
C ILE A 48 9.19 5.63 11.09
N PHE A 49 8.03 5.09 10.73
CA PHE A 49 7.04 4.57 11.67
C PHE A 49 7.18 3.06 11.84
N GLY A 50 6.73 2.55 12.99
CA GLY A 50 6.71 1.12 13.32
C GLY A 50 5.48 0.40 12.77
N ASP A 51 4.73 -0.25 13.66
CA ASP A 51 3.49 -0.95 13.31
C ASP A 51 2.44 0.01 12.73
N ILE A 52 1.90 -0.34 11.56
CA ILE A 52 0.87 0.42 10.84
C ILE A 52 -0.40 0.63 11.69
N GLN A 53 -0.73 -0.27 12.62
CA GLN A 53 -1.88 -0.13 13.52
C GLN A 53 -1.75 1.09 14.44
N GLY A 54 -0.51 1.53 14.73
CA GLY A 54 -0.23 2.72 15.52
C GLY A 54 -0.04 4.00 14.70
N VAL A 55 -0.25 3.95 13.38
CA VAL A 55 -0.04 5.08 12.46
C VAL A 55 -1.38 5.67 12.03
N SER A 56 -1.54 6.99 12.15
CA SER A 56 -2.70 7.74 11.66
C SER A 56 -2.37 8.62 10.46
N GLY A 57 -3.37 8.98 9.68
CA GLY A 57 -3.25 9.93 8.58
C GLY A 57 -2.82 11.33 9.02
N GLU A 58 -3.11 11.71 10.27
CA GLU A 58 -2.59 12.94 10.87
C GLU A 58 -1.07 12.87 11.07
N GLN A 59 -0.55 11.75 11.61
CA GLN A 59 0.89 11.56 11.76
C GLN A 59 1.60 11.56 10.40
N LEU A 60 1.00 10.96 9.37
CA LEU A 60 1.53 11.02 8.00
C LEU A 60 1.59 12.47 7.48
N ARG A 61 0.54 13.27 7.69
CA ARG A 61 0.53 14.69 7.33
C ARG A 61 1.59 15.49 8.09
N ALA A 62 1.74 15.24 9.40
CA ALA A 62 2.77 15.87 10.21
C ALA A 62 4.19 15.51 9.74
N ALA A 63 4.39 14.30 9.21
CA ALA A 63 5.64 13.89 8.56
C ALA A 63 5.87 14.56 7.19
N GLY A 64 4.91 15.36 6.70
CA GLY A 64 4.99 16.10 5.44
C GLY A 64 4.23 15.49 4.27
N PHE A 65 3.34 14.51 4.52
CA PHE A 65 2.52 13.93 3.47
C PHE A 65 1.43 14.90 3.01
N ASN A 66 1.43 15.20 1.71
CA ASN A 66 0.36 15.93 1.04
C ASN A 66 -0.54 14.93 0.26
N PRO A 67 -1.80 14.72 0.68
CA PRO A 67 -2.73 13.85 -0.03
C PRO A 67 -3.06 14.32 -1.46
N THR A 68 -3.05 15.64 -1.71
CA THR A 68 -3.25 16.23 -3.05
C THR A 68 -2.02 15.95 -3.90
N GLY A 69 -2.18 15.17 -4.97
CA GLY A 69 -1.09 14.58 -5.75
C GLY A 69 -0.25 13.55 -4.98
N GLY A 70 -0.70 13.14 -3.79
CA GLY A 70 -0.03 12.20 -2.91
C GLY A 70 -0.11 10.76 -3.41
N ILE A 71 0.86 9.94 -2.99
CA ILE A 71 0.92 8.52 -3.33
C ILE A 71 1.13 7.69 -2.07
N ILE A 72 0.24 6.73 -1.80
CA ILE A 72 0.48 5.68 -0.80
C ILE A 72 0.88 4.40 -1.53
N THR A 73 2.00 3.78 -1.16
CA THR A 73 2.43 2.50 -1.73
C THR A 73 2.45 1.40 -0.68
N GLY A 74 2.34 0.12 -1.06
CA GLY A 74 2.63 -0.96 -0.13
C GLY A 74 2.45 -2.37 -0.67
N GLY A 75 3.36 -3.26 -0.27
CA GLY A 75 3.26 -4.71 -0.50
C GLY A 75 2.70 -5.39 0.74
N PHE A 76 1.41 -5.71 0.75
CA PHE A 76 0.73 -6.19 1.95
C PHE A 76 0.69 -7.72 2.03
N PRO A 77 0.78 -8.32 3.24
CA PRO A 77 0.70 -9.76 3.40
C PRO A 77 -0.70 -10.29 3.06
N CYS A 78 -0.76 -11.40 2.31
CA CYS A 78 -1.99 -12.00 1.79
C CYS A 78 -2.83 -12.74 2.87
N GLN A 79 -2.33 -12.87 4.11
CA GLN A 79 -2.73 -13.96 5.01
C GLN A 79 -4.12 -13.85 5.66
N ASP A 80 -4.82 -12.70 5.62
CA ASP A 80 -6.06 -12.50 6.40
C ASP A 80 -7.26 -11.88 5.66
N LEU A 81 -7.25 -11.79 4.33
CA LEU A 81 -8.39 -11.23 3.57
C LEU A 81 -9.67 -12.09 3.72
N SER A 82 -9.52 -13.42 3.73
CA SER A 82 -10.63 -14.38 3.64
C SER A 82 -11.49 -14.48 4.91
N VAL A 83 -10.92 -14.18 6.09
CA VAL A 83 -11.65 -14.20 7.39
C VAL A 83 -12.52 -12.95 7.54
N ALA A 84 -12.06 -11.80 7.04
CA ALA A 84 -12.80 -10.54 7.11
C ALA A 84 -14.07 -10.55 6.25
N GLY A 85 -14.01 -11.16 5.04
CA GLY A 85 -15.17 -11.27 4.14
C GLY A 85 -16.30 -12.16 4.68
N LYS A 86 -16.00 -13.14 5.54
CA LYS A 86 -17.00 -14.02 6.17
C LYS A 86 -17.68 -13.41 7.41
N ARG A 87 -17.14 -12.34 7.98
CA ARG A 87 -17.67 -11.66 9.18
C ARG A 87 -18.61 -10.50 8.88
N ALA A 88 -19.24 -10.49 7.70
CA ALA A 88 -20.24 -9.51 7.26
C ALA A 88 -21.59 -9.59 8.03
N GLY A 89 -21.58 -10.02 9.29
CA GLY A 89 -22.73 -9.93 10.20
C GLY A 89 -22.50 -8.84 11.24
N LEU A 90 -23.22 -7.72 11.08
CA LEU A 90 -23.59 -6.61 12.00
C LEU A 90 -22.68 -6.12 13.16
N ALA A 91 -21.51 -6.69 13.44
CA ALA A 91 -20.57 -6.19 14.46
C ALA A 91 -19.12 -6.70 14.29
N GLY A 92 -18.79 -7.45 13.23
CA GLY A 92 -17.47 -8.07 13.07
C GLY A 92 -16.41 -7.09 12.57
N SER A 93 -15.38 -6.81 13.38
CA SER A 93 -14.21 -6.06 12.92
C SER A 93 -13.49 -6.82 11.80
N ARG A 94 -13.24 -6.13 10.68
CA ARG A 94 -12.44 -6.64 9.56
C ARG A 94 -10.97 -6.67 10.00
N SER A 95 -10.48 -7.83 10.45
CA SER A 95 -9.10 -8.01 10.94
C SER A 95 -8.18 -8.36 9.77
N GLY A 96 -7.15 -7.54 9.51
CA GLY A 96 -6.11 -7.82 8.51
C GLY A 96 -5.37 -6.55 8.07
N LEU A 97 -4.10 -6.67 7.71
CA LEU A 97 -3.23 -5.53 7.38
C LEU A 97 -3.66 -4.75 6.12
N PHE A 98 -4.45 -5.37 5.23
CA PHE A 98 -5.12 -4.66 4.13
C PHE A 98 -6.16 -3.63 4.63
N TRP A 99 -6.83 -3.91 5.75
CA TRP A 99 -7.80 -2.99 6.32
C TRP A 99 -7.15 -1.78 6.98
N GLU A 100 -5.91 -1.91 7.45
CA GLU A 100 -5.10 -0.76 7.89
C GLU A 100 -4.71 0.14 6.72
N ILE A 101 -4.42 -0.44 5.54
CA ILE A 101 -4.28 0.36 4.31
C ILE A 101 -5.58 1.11 4.03
N CYS A 102 -6.72 0.40 4.04
CA CYS A 102 -8.03 1.01 3.82
C CYS A 102 -8.31 2.15 4.80
N ARG A 103 -8.01 1.97 6.09
CA ARG A 103 -8.14 3.00 7.13
C ARG A 103 -7.29 4.22 6.79
N LEU A 104 -6.02 4.04 6.43
CA LEU A 104 -5.16 5.15 6.04
C LEU A 104 -5.62 5.83 4.75
N LEU A 105 -6.18 5.09 3.78
CA LEU A 105 -6.79 5.69 2.58
C LEU A 105 -8.03 6.53 2.93
N ASP A 106 -8.83 6.09 3.90
CA ASP A 106 -10.02 6.80 4.39
C ASP A 106 -9.62 8.08 5.16
N GLU A 107 -8.65 7.96 6.08
CA GLU A 107 -8.16 9.09 6.88
C GLU A 107 -7.42 10.13 6.03
N THR A 108 -6.55 9.68 5.12
CA THR A 108 -5.72 10.60 4.33
C THR A 108 -6.46 11.17 3.14
N ARG A 109 -7.38 10.41 2.53
CA ARG A 109 -8.00 10.72 1.23
C ARG A 109 -6.97 11.00 0.15
N THR A 110 -5.85 10.27 0.15
CA THR A 110 -4.78 10.41 -0.85
C THR A 110 -5.34 10.25 -2.27
N GLU A 111 -4.85 11.05 -3.21
CA GLU A 111 -5.31 10.95 -4.60
C GLU A 111 -4.90 9.64 -5.26
N ASN A 112 -3.72 9.09 -4.92
CA ASN A 112 -3.19 7.93 -5.62
C ASN A 112 -2.66 6.86 -4.66
N PHE A 113 -2.71 5.61 -5.10
CA PHE A 113 -2.01 4.51 -4.45
C PHE A 113 -1.45 3.48 -5.44
N ILE A 114 -0.45 2.71 -4.97
CA ILE A 114 0.09 1.54 -5.65
C ILE A 114 0.25 0.40 -4.64
N LEU A 115 -0.54 -0.65 -4.77
CA LEU A 115 -0.43 -1.85 -3.95
C LEU A 115 0.21 -3.00 -4.74
N GLU A 116 0.95 -3.84 -4.05
CA GLU A 116 1.59 -5.02 -4.63
C GLU A 116 1.20 -6.29 -3.84
N ASN A 117 1.06 -7.40 -4.56
CA ASN A 117 0.91 -8.72 -3.96
C ASN A 117 1.40 -9.83 -4.89
N VAL A 118 1.43 -11.07 -4.41
CA VAL A 118 1.69 -12.25 -5.24
C VAL A 118 0.50 -12.56 -6.17
N PRO A 119 0.73 -13.18 -7.34
CA PRO A 119 -0.37 -13.55 -8.26
C PRO A 119 -1.41 -14.47 -7.64
N GLY A 120 -1.05 -15.21 -6.58
CA GLY A 120 -1.98 -16.07 -5.83
C GLY A 120 -3.19 -15.32 -5.25
N LEU A 121 -3.10 -14.00 -5.04
CA LEU A 121 -4.24 -13.16 -4.63
C LEU A 121 -5.43 -13.31 -5.59
N LEU A 122 -5.17 -13.42 -6.90
CA LEU A 122 -6.22 -13.52 -7.93
C LEU A 122 -7.02 -14.82 -7.87
N SER A 123 -6.41 -15.89 -7.36
CA SER A 123 -7.03 -17.22 -7.24
C SER A 123 -7.43 -17.58 -5.82
N SER A 124 -6.93 -16.87 -4.82
CA SER A 124 -7.18 -17.17 -3.40
C SER A 124 -8.67 -17.17 -3.10
N ASN A 125 -9.11 -18.17 -2.34
CA ASN A 125 -10.51 -18.33 -1.92
C ASN A 125 -11.49 -18.30 -3.11
N ASN A 126 -11.11 -18.90 -4.24
CA ASN A 126 -11.82 -18.89 -5.53
C ASN A 126 -12.02 -17.46 -6.08
N GLY A 127 -11.01 -16.61 -5.93
CA GLY A 127 -11.03 -15.21 -6.38
C GLY A 127 -11.75 -14.23 -5.44
N ARG A 128 -12.35 -14.72 -4.35
CA ARG A 128 -13.09 -13.87 -3.40
C ARG A 128 -12.21 -12.86 -2.67
N ASP A 129 -10.95 -13.19 -2.43
CA ASP A 129 -10.05 -12.28 -1.72
C ASP A 129 -9.70 -11.06 -2.60
N MET A 130 -9.44 -11.27 -3.90
CA MET A 130 -9.28 -10.16 -4.84
C MET A 130 -10.58 -9.37 -5.01
N ALA A 131 -11.74 -10.05 -5.08
CA ALA A 131 -13.04 -9.37 -5.14
C ALA A 131 -13.24 -8.45 -3.94
N CYS A 132 -12.90 -8.90 -2.73
CA CYS A 132 -12.96 -8.11 -1.51
C CYS A 132 -12.03 -6.89 -1.56
N VAL A 133 -10.80 -7.03 -2.08
CA VAL A 133 -9.87 -5.92 -2.28
C VAL A 133 -10.45 -4.89 -3.26
N VAL A 134 -10.98 -5.36 -4.40
CA VAL A 134 -11.60 -4.50 -5.42
C VAL A 134 -12.78 -3.73 -4.84
N GLU A 135 -13.71 -4.42 -4.20
CA GLU A 135 -14.91 -3.84 -3.59
C GLU A 135 -14.53 -2.79 -2.55
N ALA A 136 -13.63 -3.12 -1.61
CA ALA A 136 -13.18 -2.19 -0.58
C ALA A 136 -12.56 -0.91 -1.15
N LEU A 137 -11.80 -0.98 -2.24
CA LEU A 137 -11.16 0.19 -2.85
C LEU A 137 -12.19 1.03 -3.65
N VAL A 138 -13.10 0.37 -4.37
CA VAL A 138 -14.14 1.04 -5.17
C VAL A 138 -15.18 1.72 -4.29
N GLU A 139 -15.62 1.08 -3.19
CA GLU A 139 -16.53 1.67 -2.19
C GLU A 139 -15.99 2.99 -1.61
N ARG A 140 -14.66 3.16 -1.58
CA ARG A 140 -13.98 4.38 -1.11
C ARG A 140 -13.87 5.48 -2.17
N GLY A 141 -14.41 5.24 -3.37
CA GLY A 141 -14.42 6.17 -4.49
C GLY A 141 -13.17 6.11 -5.36
N TYR A 142 -12.33 5.07 -5.24
CA TYR A 142 -11.18 4.92 -6.12
C TYR A 142 -11.55 4.23 -7.43
N ARG A 143 -11.08 4.79 -8.54
CA ARG A 143 -11.00 4.08 -9.82
C ARG A 143 -9.71 3.27 -9.81
N ILE A 144 -9.81 1.97 -10.06
CA ILE A 144 -8.66 1.06 -9.95
C ILE A 144 -8.37 0.31 -11.25
N ALA A 145 -7.11 -0.07 -11.42
CA ALA A 145 -6.67 -1.00 -12.45
C ALA A 145 -5.61 -1.94 -11.86
N TRP A 146 -5.51 -3.17 -12.38
CA TRP A 146 -4.46 -4.10 -11.95
C TRP A 146 -3.92 -4.94 -13.09
N ARG A 147 -2.64 -5.32 -12.98
CA ARG A 147 -1.95 -6.22 -13.91
C ARG A 147 -0.93 -7.08 -13.19
N VAL A 148 -0.70 -8.28 -13.71
CA VAL A 148 0.43 -9.12 -13.31
C VAL A 148 1.62 -8.80 -14.20
N LEU A 149 2.73 -8.42 -13.58
CA LEU A 149 4.00 -8.11 -14.25
C LEU A 149 5.09 -9.09 -13.80
N ASP A 150 5.98 -9.48 -14.70
CA ASP A 150 7.14 -10.34 -14.42
C ASP A 150 8.42 -9.53 -14.58
N ALA A 151 9.22 -9.44 -13.52
CA ALA A 151 10.42 -8.59 -13.46
C ALA A 151 11.43 -8.86 -14.59
N GLN A 152 11.44 -10.07 -15.17
CA GLN A 152 12.31 -10.41 -16.31
C GLN A 152 12.07 -9.57 -17.56
N TYR A 153 10.87 -9.03 -17.72
CA TYR A 153 10.54 -8.16 -18.85
C TYR A 153 10.89 -6.69 -18.58
N PHE A 154 11.51 -6.40 -17.43
CA PHE A 154 11.86 -5.05 -16.98
C PHE A 154 13.35 -4.95 -16.56
N GLY A 155 14.21 -5.74 -17.19
CA GLY A 155 15.66 -5.64 -17.02
C GLY A 155 16.22 -6.31 -15.76
N VAL A 156 15.43 -7.10 -15.03
CA VAL A 156 15.89 -7.89 -13.88
C VAL A 156 15.92 -9.37 -14.27
N PRO A 157 17.07 -10.06 -14.31
CA PRO A 157 17.16 -11.47 -14.73
C PRO A 157 16.62 -12.43 -13.66
N GLN A 158 15.36 -12.26 -13.27
CA GLN A 158 14.65 -13.02 -12.25
C GLN A 158 13.20 -13.21 -12.66
N ARG A 159 12.73 -14.46 -12.62
CA ARG A 159 11.29 -14.80 -12.67
C ARG A 159 10.63 -14.35 -11.37
N ARG A 160 10.05 -13.15 -11.37
CA ARG A 160 9.33 -12.60 -10.21
C ARG A 160 8.05 -11.95 -10.70
N ARG A 161 6.98 -12.75 -10.74
CA ARG A 161 5.63 -12.30 -11.07
C ARG A 161 4.96 -11.68 -9.85
N ARG A 162 4.35 -10.51 -10.02
CA ARG A 162 3.57 -9.79 -8.99
C ARG A 162 2.36 -9.13 -9.60
N VAL A 163 1.27 -9.07 -8.84
CA VAL A 163 0.13 -8.24 -9.19
C VAL A 163 0.34 -6.85 -8.61
N PHE A 164 0.18 -5.84 -9.45
CA PHE A 164 0.18 -4.44 -9.06
C PHE A 164 -1.24 -3.91 -9.22
N ILE A 165 -1.76 -3.27 -8.18
CA ILE A 165 -3.07 -2.63 -8.14
C ILE A 165 -2.82 -1.14 -7.98
N VAL A 166 -3.25 -0.35 -8.95
CA VAL A 166 -3.15 1.11 -8.91
C VAL A 166 -4.53 1.71 -8.75
N GLY A 167 -4.62 2.79 -8.00
CA GLY A 167 -5.88 3.50 -7.83
C GLY A 167 -5.68 5.00 -7.83
N CYS A 168 -6.70 5.69 -8.36
CA CYS A 168 -6.81 7.13 -8.33
C CYS A 168 -8.19 7.51 -7.81
N LEU A 169 -8.24 8.43 -6.84
CA LEU A 169 -9.47 8.89 -6.27
C LEU A 169 -10.29 9.61 -7.36
N GLY A 170 -11.56 9.24 -7.50
CA GLY A 170 -12.44 9.86 -8.48
C GLY A 170 -12.65 11.33 -8.16
N ASN A 171 -12.13 12.23 -9.00
CA ASN A 171 -12.74 13.56 -9.13
C ASN A 171 -14.12 13.34 -9.74
N SER A 172 -15.16 13.83 -9.07
CA SER A 172 -16.46 14.12 -9.68
C SER A 172 -16.21 15.15 -10.77
N GLY A 173 -15.93 14.68 -11.98
CA GLY A 173 -15.85 15.45 -13.21
C GLY A 173 -17.00 15.07 -14.09
#